data_AF-A0A9D0GA64-F1
#
_entry.id   AF-A0A9D0GA64-F1
#
_cell.length_a   1.000
_cell.length_b   1.000
_cell.length_c   1.000
_cell.angle_alpha   90.00
_cell.angle_beta   90.00
_cell.angle_gamma   90.00
#
_symmetry.space_group_name_H-M   'P 1'
#
loop_
_entity.id
_entity.type
_entity.pdbx_description
1 polymer ?
#
loop_
_entity_poly.entity_id
_entity_poly.type
_entity_poly.pdbx_seq_one_letter_code
_entity_poly.pdbx_strand_id
1 'polypeptide(L)'
;MSITPVARLYEHLTFLYGPGRGRRVAETLLPRLERFRTDHPELQQAPPPAQRLTEQDSVLITYGDQVRDPADPRPPLALLG
;
A
#
# COMPACT_ATOMS: atom_id res chain seq x y z
N MET A 1 -18.44 -13.54 -13.28
CA MET A 1 -17.01 -13.44 -13.62
C MET A 1 -16.43 -12.26 -12.86
N SER A 2 -15.40 -12.49 -12.03
CA SER A 2 -14.71 -11.39 -11.33
C SER A 2 -13.82 -10.66 -12.34
N ILE A 3 -13.92 -9.33 -12.39
CA ILE A 3 -13.03 -8.50 -13.19
C ILE A 3 -11.62 -8.62 -12.60
N THR A 4 -10.62 -8.92 -13.43
CA THR A 4 -9.23 -9.00 -12.96
C THR A 4 -8.75 -7.65 -12.42
N PRO A 5 -7.82 -7.61 -11.45
CA PRO A 5 -7.27 -6.35 -10.94
C PRO A 5 -6.74 -5.43 -12.05
N VAL A 6 -6.12 -6.02 -13.09
CA VAL A 6 -5.62 -5.28 -14.26
C VAL A 6 -6.76 -4.63 -15.04
N ALA A 7 -7.86 -5.36 -15.29
CA ALA A 7 -9.01 -4.78 -15.99
C ALA A 7 -9.66 -3.64 -15.20
N ARG A 8 -9.77 -3.75 -13.86
CA ARG A 8 -10.25 -2.64 -13.00
C ARG A 8 -9.32 -1.43 -13.04
N LEU A 9 -8.01 -1.65 -13.10
CA LEU A 9 -7.03 -0.58 -13.23
C LEU A 9 -7.21 0.19 -14.55
N TYR A 10 -7.41 -0.50 -15.67
CA TYR A 10 -7.72 0.14 -16.95
C TYR A 10 -9.02 0.95 -16.91
N GLU A 11 -10.07 0.41 -16.29
CA GLU A 11 -11.35 1.09 -16.12
C GLU A 11 -11.20 2.39 -15.32
N HIS A 12 -10.54 2.34 -14.16
CA HIS A 12 -10.31 3.53 -13.33
C HIS A 12 -9.44 4.57 -14.03
N LEU A 13 -8.37 4.15 -14.72
CA LEU A 13 -7.51 5.08 -15.45
C LEU A 13 -8.24 5.73 -16.63
N THR A 14 -9.11 4.97 -17.30
CA THR A 14 -9.97 5.49 -18.37
C THR A 14 -10.98 6.48 -17.81
N PHE A 15 -11.61 6.16 -16.68
CA PHE A 15 -12.54 7.05 -16.00
C PHE A 15 -11.88 8.39 -15.58
N LEU A 16 -10.69 8.33 -14.97
CA LEU A 16 -10.00 9.51 -14.44
C LEU A 16 -9.36 10.38 -15.54
N TYR A 17 -8.80 9.77 -16.58
CA TYR A 17 -7.95 10.48 -17.54
C TYR A 17 -8.49 10.46 -18.98
N GLY A 18 -9.62 9.80 -19.22
CA GLY A 18 -10.13 9.52 -20.54
C GLY A 18 -9.39 8.35 -21.23
N PRO A 19 -9.95 7.79 -22.31
CA PRO A 19 -9.47 6.54 -22.90
C PRO A 19 -8.03 6.62 -23.43
N GLY A 20 -7.67 7.72 -24.10
CA GLY A 20 -6.33 7.88 -24.67
C GLY A 20 -5.24 8.02 -23.62
N ARG A 21 -5.44 8.89 -22.62
CA ARG A 21 -4.45 9.13 -21.56
C ARG A 21 -4.44 8.00 -20.54
N GLY A 22 -5.61 7.46 -20.17
CA GLY A 22 -5.72 6.31 -19.28
C GLY A 22 -4.96 5.10 -19.79
N ARG A 23 -5.08 4.78 -21.09
CA ARG A 23 -4.29 3.71 -21.72
C ARG A 23 -2.79 3.95 -21.63
N ARG A 24 -2.30 5.15 -21.98
CA ARG A 24 -0.86 5.48 -21.88
C ARG A 24 -0.31 5.38 -20.45
N VAL A 25 -1.11 5.77 -19.46
CA VAL A 25 -0.73 5.62 -18.04
C VAL A 25 -0.64 4.13 -17.68
N ALA A 26 -1.60 3.32 -18.09
CA ALA A 26 -1.58 1.87 -17.83
C ALA A 26 -0.38 1.18 -18.48
N GLU A 27 -0.07 1.52 -19.73
CA GLU A 27 1.11 1.03 -20.48
C GLU A 27 2.43 1.38 -19.78
N THR A 28 2.48 2.49 -19.03
CA THR A 28 3.66 2.87 -18.24
C THR A 28 3.68 2.23 -16.85
N LEU A 29 2.52 2.06 -16.21
CA LEU A 29 2.40 1.61 -14.84
C LEU A 29 2.55 0.09 -14.70
N LEU A 30 1.94 -0.70 -15.60
CA LEU A 30 1.94 -2.16 -15.52
C LEU A 30 3.37 -2.76 -15.53
N PRO A 31 4.29 -2.32 -16.41
CA PRO A 31 5.67 -2.83 -16.37
C PRO A 31 6.40 -2.51 -15.06
N ARG A 32 6.09 -1.37 -14.42
CA ARG A 32 6.68 -1.00 -13.13
C ARG A 32 6.18 -1.88 -12.00
N LEU A 33 4.88 -2.20 -12.00
CA LEU A 33 4.28 -3.12 -11.04
C LEU A 33 4.83 -4.54 -11.21
N GLU A 34 4.99 -5.00 -12.45
CA GLU A 34 5.55 -6.31 -12.74
C GLU A 34 7.02 -6.39 -12.31
N ARG A 35 7.82 -5.36 -12.63
CA ARG A 35 9.20 -5.27 -12.15
C ARG A 35 9.28 -5.29 -10.62
N PHE A 36 8.46 -4.50 -9.93
CA PHE A 36 8.42 -4.50 -8.47
C PHE A 36 8.09 -5.88 -7.89
N ARG A 37 7.13 -6.59 -8.52
CA ARG A 37 6.76 -7.95 -8.12
C ARG A 37 7.93 -8.93 -8.30
N THR A 38 8.69 -8.81 -9.38
CA THR A 38 9.88 -9.63 -9.64
C THR A 38 11.03 -9.30 -8.69
N ASP A 39 11.25 -8.01 -8.41
CA ASP A 39 12.36 -7.53 -7.58
C ASP A 39 12.13 -7.83 -6.07
N HIS A 40 10.87 -8.06 -5.66
CA HIS A 40 10.47 -8.29 -4.27
C HIS A 40 9.59 -9.54 -4.06
N PRO A 41 10.11 -10.76 -4.33
CA PRO A 41 9.35 -12.00 -4.15
C PRO A 41 8.87 -12.23 -2.72
N GLU A 42 9.60 -11.73 -1.72
CA GLU A 42 9.25 -11.80 -0.29
C GLU A 42 7.93 -11.10 0.04
N LEU A 43 7.56 -10.06 -0.72
CA LEU A 43 6.33 -9.31 -0.52
C LEU A 43 5.09 -9.98 -1.15
N GLN A 44 5.28 -11.06 -1.92
CA GLN A 44 4.16 -11.77 -2.56
C GLN A 44 3.34 -12.60 -1.57
N GLN A 45 3.84 -12.82 -0.34
CA GLN A 45 3.22 -13.66 0.68
C GLN A 45 2.29 -12.89 1.63
N ALA A 46 1.67 -11.80 1.17
CA ALA A 46 0.76 -11.04 2.02
C ALA A 46 -0.52 -11.84 2.30
N PRO A 47 -1.02 -11.87 3.56
CA PRO A 47 -2.29 -12.49 3.86
C PRO A 47 -3.43 -11.79 3.10
N PRO A 48 -4.54 -12.52 2.84
CA PRO A 48 -5.74 -11.96 2.24
C PRO A 48 -6.15 -10.65 2.92
N PRO A 49 -6.69 -9.65 2.19
CA PRO A 49 -7.03 -8.35 2.77
C PRO A 49 -7.84 -8.41 4.07
N ALA A 50 -8.80 -9.34 4.15
CA ALA A 50 -9.64 -9.55 5.33
C ALA A 50 -8.90 -10.11 6.56
N GLN A 51 -7.67 -10.57 6.40
CA GLN A 51 -6.83 -11.15 7.44
C GLN A 51 -5.60 -10.28 7.78
N ARG A 52 -5.48 -9.09 7.18
CA ARG A 52 -4.32 -8.20 7.40
C ARG A 52 -4.39 -7.45 8.72
N LEU A 53 -5.59 -7.25 9.25
CA LEU A 53 -5.85 -6.57 10.51
C LEU A 53 -7.09 -7.19 11.15
N THR A 54 -7.01 -7.50 12.43
CA THR A 54 -8.06 -8.12 13.23
C THR A 54 -8.32 -7.30 14.49
N GLU A 55 -9.40 -7.63 15.21
CA GLU A 55 -9.72 -7.00 16.50
C GLU A 55 -8.72 -7.36 17.60
N GLN A 56 -7.85 -8.36 17.37
CA GLN A 56 -6.78 -8.75 18.30
C GLN A 56 -5.53 -7.87 18.16
N ASP A 57 -5.45 -7.06 17.10
CA ASP A 57 -4.27 -6.25 16.80
C ASP A 57 -4.37 -4.85 17.44
N SER A 58 -3.25 -4.37 17.98
CA SER A 58 -3.11 -2.98 18.45
C SER A 58 -2.26 -2.17 17.47
N VAL A 59 -2.77 -1.03 17.01
CA VAL A 59 -2.07 -0.15 16.06
C VAL A 59 -1.67 1.14 16.76
N LEU A 60 -0.36 1.45 16.76
CA LEU A 60 0.17 2.73 17.20
C LEU A 60 0.49 3.60 15.98
N ILE A 61 -0.17 4.76 15.89
CA ILE A 61 0.20 5.83 14.96
C ILE A 61 1.01 6.86 15.77
N THR A 62 2.27 7.05 15.41
CA THR A 62 3.18 7.97 16.08
C THR A 62 4.08 8.64 15.06
N TYR A 63 4.76 9.71 15.48
CA TYR A 63 5.71 10.41 14.64
C TYR A 63 7.08 9.71 14.65
N GLY A 64 7.78 9.77 13.52
CA GLY A 64 9.06 9.08 13.37
C GLY A 64 10.17 9.64 14.26
N ASP A 65 10.09 10.93 14.62
CA ASP A 65 10.98 11.59 15.57
C ASP A 65 10.71 11.13 17.01
N GLN A 66 9.45 11.00 17.44
CA GLN A 66 9.10 10.48 18.78
C GLN A 66 9.63 9.06 19.05
N VAL A 67 9.87 8.26 18.00
CA VAL A 67 10.47 6.92 18.13
C VAL A 67 12.00 6.98 18.15
N ARG A 68 12.58 8.03 17.57
CA ARG A 68 14.03 8.12 17.30
C ARG A 68 14.74 9.18 18.11
N ASP A 69 14.01 10.03 18.83
CA ASP A 69 14.57 11.15 19.58
C ASP A 69 15.45 10.63 20.73
N PRO A 70 16.77 10.79 20.65
CA PRO A 70 17.65 10.34 21.71
C PRO A 70 17.62 11.26 22.94
N ALA A 71 17.08 12.49 22.81
CA ALA A 71 16.95 13.45 23.91
C ALA A 71 15.68 13.23 24.74
N ASP A 72 14.65 12.62 24.16
CA ASP A 72 13.44 12.19 24.87
C ASP A 72 13.21 10.68 24.65
N PRO A 73 13.77 9.81 25.51
CA PRO A 73 13.67 8.36 25.36
C PRO A 73 12.29 7.80 25.73
N ARG A 74 11.32 8.66 26.06
CA ARG A 74 10.00 8.20 26.48
C ARG A 74 9.28 7.56 25.30
N PRO A 75 8.79 6.32 25.43
CA PRO A 75 8.08 5.67 24.35
C PRO A 75 6.76 6.42 24.08
N PRO A 76 6.26 6.46 22.83
CA PRO A 76 5.09 7.26 22.47
C PRO A 76 3.83 7.01 23.32
N LEU A 77 3.69 5.79 23.86
CA LEU A 77 2.56 5.42 24.71
C LEU A 77 2.65 5.94 26.16
N ALA A 78 3.83 6.40 26.61
CA ALA A 78 4.02 6.90 27.97
C ALA A 78 3.22 8.19 28.27
N LEU A 79 2.74 8.89 27.24
CA LEU A 79 1.94 10.10 27.37
C LEU A 79 0.44 9.84 27.53
N LEU A 80 0.00 8.58 27.47
CA LEU A 80 -1.41 8.18 27.56
C LEU A 80 -1.83 7.73 28.97
N GLY A 81 -0.93 7.80 29.96
CA GLY A 81 -1.13 7.38 31.35
C GLY A 81 -1.19 8.53 32.35
#